data_AF-A0A1H4HDL9-F1
#
_entry.id   AF-A0A1H4HDL9-F1
#
_cell.length_a   1.000
_cell.length_b   1.000
_cell.length_c   1.000
_cell.angle_alpha   90.00
_cell.angle_beta   90.00
_cell.angle_gamma   90.00
#
_symmetry.space_group_name_H-M   'P 1'
#
loop_
_entity.id
_entity.type
_entity.pdbx_description
1 polymer ?
#
loop_
_entity_poly.entity_id
_entity_poly.type
_entity_poly.pdbx_seq_one_letter_code
_entity_poly.pdbx_strand_id
1 'polypeptide(L)'
;MKPFVFTHILPGELAEGYEGHVYGLNGVSPEAGNELLRATFGLDDNGRQIKGKVEVLAGALGLSAQTLICEHTIQPFARAFVRFSPGIPFGAPNATANFRASEHLRSPNAYFCRDCIRDDIQSAGRAYWHREHQIPGIYCCHIHFRSLASTTKPHPFLHPPSAHSDEVSLLEHQWAERMRASVTAMAYAEIAMNLLFMSAPLSGYGMVQELKRRAAEQLVEANSERSLTDLLRRSFDSAWLEQVIPEFRDRGTTAYPTIEKAITVRRASIRIPVYVAALAALYPSASDAIERMLTAGSVENDSHTIGSPSLSGEQTRQIERAYVRTTGNLSRAAQLLGSSIPATRRALISRSLPSLDGISPHLLACFLKKFVDQRKSFREALFTVGLDRKSAENISRQCLQTTRDVAERLRRRFLNSGRVSCTISDAMNVQVCDGIPRLVLESQPDFELHQVFKFLNAFVARRLSLQASAYSGGLPVSAVEGFLRIALCALSRTIAQVQSIDLIQQLRVLHPDRVALFEELERLIDEP
;
A
#
# COMPACT_ATOMS: atom_id res chain seq x y z
N MET A 1 24.25 -32.96 -8.82
CA MET A 1 23.52 -32.52 -7.61
C MET A 1 22.11 -33.09 -7.67
N LYS A 2 21.55 -33.58 -6.55
CA LYS A 2 20.12 -33.89 -6.51
C LYS A 2 19.34 -32.60 -6.74
N PRO A 3 18.24 -32.61 -7.53
CA PRO A 3 17.41 -31.43 -7.70
C PRO A 3 16.86 -30.99 -6.34
N PHE A 4 16.85 -29.69 -6.09
CA PHE A 4 16.28 -29.13 -4.88
C PHE A 4 14.75 -29.25 -4.97
N VAL A 5 14.16 -30.03 -4.07
CA VAL A 5 12.75 -30.43 -4.12
C VAL A 5 11.88 -29.40 -3.42
N PHE A 6 10.82 -28.96 -4.10
CA PHE A 6 9.75 -28.13 -3.53
C PHE A 6 8.43 -28.88 -3.53
N THR A 7 7.55 -28.46 -2.65
CA THR A 7 6.13 -28.85 -2.66
C THR A 7 5.28 -27.60 -2.80
N HIS A 8 3.97 -27.75 -2.98
CA HIS A 8 3.09 -26.59 -2.87
C HIS A 8 3.02 -26.16 -1.40
N ILE A 9 3.04 -24.85 -1.17
CA ILE A 9 2.70 -24.27 0.13
C ILE A 9 1.19 -24.37 0.32
N LEU A 10 0.74 -24.76 1.52
CA LEU A 10 -0.68 -24.97 1.80
C LEU A 10 -1.36 -23.64 2.20
N PRO A 11 -2.66 -23.46 1.92
CA PRO A 11 -3.39 -22.26 2.36
C PRO A 11 -3.27 -22.03 3.87
N GLY A 12 -2.89 -20.81 4.27
CA GLY A 12 -2.67 -20.46 5.67
C GLY A 12 -1.38 -21.03 6.30
N GLU A 13 -0.60 -21.81 5.56
CA GLU A 13 0.69 -22.31 6.03
C GLU A 13 1.67 -21.14 6.22
N LEU A 14 2.24 -21.06 7.42
CA LEU A 14 3.27 -20.10 7.76
C LEU A 14 4.54 -20.39 6.96
N ALA A 15 5.01 -19.40 6.20
CA ALA A 15 6.17 -19.49 5.33
C ALA A 15 7.42 -20.02 6.06
N GLU A 16 7.63 -19.64 7.32
CA GLU A 16 8.76 -20.12 8.12
C GLU A 16 8.65 -21.63 8.43
N GLY A 17 7.44 -22.14 8.67
CA GLY A 17 7.18 -23.57 8.82
C GLY A 17 7.36 -24.32 7.50
N TYR A 18 6.89 -23.73 6.40
CA TYR A 18 7.08 -24.27 5.06
C TYR A 18 8.56 -24.39 4.67
N GLU A 19 9.38 -23.38 5.01
CA GLU A 19 10.83 -23.44 4.80
C GLU A 19 11.46 -24.62 5.55
N GLY A 20 11.10 -24.81 6.83
CA GLY A 20 11.54 -25.97 7.60
C GLY A 20 11.18 -27.29 6.92
N HIS A 21 9.96 -27.38 6.39
CA HIS A 21 9.53 -28.54 5.60
C HIS A 21 10.39 -28.77 4.35
N VAL A 22 10.65 -27.71 3.56
CA VAL A 22 11.52 -27.79 2.37
C VAL A 22 12.94 -28.22 2.76
N TYR A 23 13.51 -27.69 3.83
CA TYR A 23 14.84 -28.09 4.31
C TYR A 23 14.87 -29.56 4.73
N GLY A 24 13.84 -30.02 5.43
CA GLY A 24 13.67 -31.42 5.82
C GLY A 24 13.58 -32.37 4.62
N LEU A 25 12.79 -32.03 3.59
CA LEU A 25 12.67 -32.82 2.36
C LEU A 25 13.99 -32.97 1.61
N ASN A 26 14.85 -31.95 1.68
CA ASN A 26 16.14 -31.94 1.01
C ASN A 26 17.28 -32.47 1.88
N GLY A 27 17.03 -32.75 3.17
CA GLY A 27 18.04 -33.23 4.11
C GLY A 27 19.19 -32.23 4.33
N VAL A 28 18.90 -30.93 4.30
CA VAL A 28 19.89 -29.85 4.43
C VAL A 28 19.68 -29.05 5.71
N SER A 29 20.75 -28.46 6.24
CA SER A 29 20.63 -27.48 7.33
C SER A 29 19.91 -26.22 6.83
N PRO A 30 19.34 -25.39 7.73
CA PRO A 30 18.71 -24.14 7.34
C PRO A 30 19.66 -23.21 6.56
N GLU A 31 20.94 -23.15 6.94
CA GLU A 31 21.95 -22.31 6.28
C GLU A 31 22.20 -22.79 4.85
N ALA A 32 22.45 -24.10 4.69
CA ALA A 32 22.65 -24.72 3.38
C ALA A 32 21.39 -24.62 2.50
N GLY A 33 20.21 -24.79 3.10
CA GLY A 33 18.92 -24.63 2.42
C GLY A 33 18.69 -23.20 1.92
N ASN A 34 19.02 -22.19 2.74
CA ASN A 34 18.96 -20.79 2.33
C ASN A 34 19.97 -20.46 1.22
N GLU A 35 21.17 -21.04 1.27
CA GLU A 35 22.17 -20.88 0.22
C GLU A 35 21.69 -21.50 -1.09
N LEU A 36 21.15 -22.73 -1.05
CA LEU A 36 20.58 -23.40 -2.22
C LEU A 36 19.39 -22.64 -2.81
N LEU A 37 18.49 -22.12 -1.98
CA LEU A 37 17.38 -21.26 -2.40
C LEU A 37 17.89 -20.04 -3.15
N ARG A 38 18.89 -19.33 -2.61
CA ARG A 38 19.49 -18.14 -3.25
C ARG A 38 20.29 -18.47 -4.49
N ALA A 39 20.99 -19.60 -4.53
CA ALA A 39 21.73 -20.03 -5.71
C ALA A 39 20.78 -20.37 -6.86
N THR A 40 19.61 -20.94 -6.55
CA THR A 40 18.65 -21.41 -7.56
C THR A 40 17.68 -20.32 -8.00
N PHE A 41 17.16 -19.52 -7.06
CA PHE A 41 16.09 -18.53 -7.31
C PHE A 41 16.48 -17.11 -6.92
N GLY A 42 17.75 -16.87 -6.57
CA GLY A 42 18.22 -15.57 -6.14
C GLY A 42 18.58 -14.61 -7.26
N LEU A 43 18.26 -14.91 -8.51
CA LEU A 43 18.48 -14.03 -9.66
C LEU A 43 17.15 -13.61 -10.27
N ASP A 44 17.00 -12.33 -10.62
CA ASP A 44 15.86 -11.81 -11.39
C ASP A 44 16.01 -12.11 -12.89
N ASP A 45 15.01 -11.75 -13.70
CA ASP A 45 15.02 -11.94 -15.16
C ASP A 45 16.21 -11.26 -15.88
N ASN A 46 16.86 -10.30 -15.22
CA ASN A 46 18.05 -9.60 -15.72
C ASN A 46 19.37 -10.19 -15.17
N GLY A 47 19.31 -11.34 -14.49
CA GLY A 47 20.45 -11.97 -13.84
C GLY A 47 20.97 -11.21 -12.62
N ARG A 48 20.19 -10.31 -12.02
CA ARG A 48 20.60 -9.55 -10.83
C ARG A 48 20.21 -10.27 -9.56
N GLN A 49 21.07 -10.18 -8.54
CA GLN A 49 20.80 -10.78 -7.25
C GLN A 49 19.57 -10.18 -6.55
N ILE A 50 18.55 -11.01 -6.33
CA ILE A 50 17.42 -10.76 -5.43
C ILE A 50 17.95 -10.81 -3.99
N LYS A 51 17.84 -9.69 -3.28
CA LYS A 51 18.39 -9.56 -1.92
C LYS A 51 17.46 -10.12 -0.85
N GLY A 52 16.16 -9.89 -1.01
CA GLY A 52 15.14 -10.21 -0.01
C GLY A 52 14.75 -11.69 -0.05
N LYS A 53 14.63 -12.28 1.14
CA LYS A 53 14.32 -13.70 1.32
C LYS A 53 12.90 -14.04 0.85
N VAL A 54 11.95 -13.13 1.07
CA VAL A 54 10.56 -13.28 0.64
C VAL A 54 10.48 -13.39 -0.87
N GLU A 55 11.17 -12.52 -1.59
CA GLU A 55 11.15 -12.48 -3.04
C GLU A 55 11.77 -13.75 -3.64
N VAL A 56 12.85 -14.26 -3.03
CA VAL A 56 13.46 -15.54 -3.42
C VAL A 56 12.50 -16.71 -3.19
N LEU A 57 11.88 -16.78 -2.01
CA LEU A 57 10.94 -17.86 -1.68
C LEU A 57 9.67 -17.78 -2.52
N ALA A 58 9.14 -16.58 -2.75
CA ALA A 58 7.97 -16.36 -3.60
C ALA A 58 8.27 -16.77 -5.05
N GLY A 59 9.43 -16.37 -5.58
CA GLY A 59 9.89 -16.80 -6.90
C GLY A 59 10.02 -18.32 -7.02
N ALA A 60 10.60 -18.97 -6.00
CA ALA A 60 10.71 -20.44 -5.95
C ALA A 60 9.35 -21.16 -5.94
N LEU A 61 8.33 -20.52 -5.38
CA LEU A 61 6.96 -21.03 -5.30
C LEU A 61 6.08 -20.63 -6.50
N GLY A 62 6.59 -19.80 -7.42
CA GLY A 62 5.76 -19.21 -8.49
C GLY A 62 4.69 -18.25 -7.96
N LEU A 63 4.90 -17.65 -6.79
CA LEU A 63 4.00 -16.69 -6.15
C LEU A 63 4.51 -15.26 -6.29
N SER A 64 3.59 -14.29 -6.16
CA SER A 64 4.01 -12.90 -5.93
C SER A 64 4.48 -12.72 -4.48
N ALA A 65 5.41 -11.77 -4.25
CA ALA A 65 5.83 -11.43 -2.89
C ALA A 65 4.65 -10.95 -2.02
N GLN A 66 3.67 -10.28 -2.63
CA GLN A 66 2.44 -9.86 -1.97
C GLN A 66 1.62 -11.08 -1.51
N THR A 67 1.40 -12.07 -2.37
CA THR A 67 0.69 -13.31 -2.02
C THR A 67 1.39 -14.02 -0.87
N LEU A 68 2.71 -14.24 -0.98
CA LEU A 68 3.47 -14.90 0.08
C LEU A 68 3.34 -14.15 1.42
N ILE A 69 3.44 -12.82 1.41
CA ILE A 69 3.30 -12.00 2.62
C ILE A 69 1.86 -12.06 3.17
N CYS A 70 0.87 -11.79 2.34
CA CYS A 70 -0.52 -11.64 2.76
C CYS A 70 -1.18 -12.95 3.15
N GLU A 71 -0.71 -14.09 2.66
CA GLU A 71 -1.35 -15.40 2.85
C GLU A 71 -0.52 -16.37 3.70
N HIS A 72 0.80 -16.17 3.76
CA HIS A 72 1.71 -17.12 4.42
C HIS A 72 2.61 -16.47 5.48
N THR A 73 2.33 -15.23 5.89
CA THR A 73 3.05 -14.62 7.02
C THR A 73 2.10 -13.96 8.00
N ILE A 74 2.62 -13.62 9.19
CA ILE A 74 1.94 -12.76 10.15
C ILE A 74 2.20 -11.26 9.91
N GLN A 75 2.85 -10.89 8.80
CA GLN A 75 3.20 -9.51 8.52
C GLN A 75 1.98 -8.57 8.40
N PRO A 76 0.83 -8.99 7.83
CA PRO A 76 -0.37 -8.14 7.80
C PRO A 76 -0.80 -7.69 9.19
N PHE A 77 -0.82 -8.60 10.17
CA PHE A 77 -1.03 -8.26 11.57
C PHE A 77 0.11 -7.40 12.11
N ALA A 78 1.36 -7.86 11.97
CA ALA A 78 2.54 -7.21 12.53
C ALA A 78 2.76 -5.76 12.07
N ARG A 79 2.18 -5.40 10.92
CA ARG A 79 2.28 -4.08 10.31
C ARG A 79 0.92 -3.52 9.92
N ALA A 80 -0.14 -3.94 10.60
CA ALA A 80 -1.50 -3.50 10.33
C ALA A 80 -1.65 -1.97 10.32
N PHE A 81 -0.82 -1.25 11.09
CA PHE A 81 -0.82 0.20 11.15
C PHE A 81 0.54 0.76 10.70
N VAL A 82 0.53 1.61 9.68
CA VAL A 82 1.71 2.32 9.20
C VAL A 82 1.52 3.82 9.25
N ARG A 83 2.60 4.53 9.52
CA ARG A 83 2.61 6.00 9.49
C ARG A 83 2.69 6.57 8.08
N PHE A 84 3.43 5.88 7.22
CA PHE A 84 3.72 6.35 5.87
C PHE A 84 3.13 5.36 4.89
N SER A 85 2.43 5.90 3.90
CA SER A 85 1.84 5.16 2.80
C SER A 85 0.82 4.09 3.23
N PRO A 86 -0.21 4.45 4.03
CA PRO A 86 -1.35 3.55 4.23
C PRO A 86 -1.98 3.19 2.87
N GLY A 87 -2.54 1.98 2.77
CA GLY A 87 -3.16 1.49 1.54
C GLY A 87 -2.21 0.99 0.45
N ILE A 88 -0.88 1.12 0.60
CA ILE A 88 0.05 0.39 -0.28
C ILE A 88 0.02 -1.10 0.11
N PRO A 89 -0.31 -2.02 -0.81
CA PRO A 89 -0.39 -3.43 -0.49
C PRO A 89 0.89 -3.98 0.14
N PHE A 90 0.73 -4.93 1.05
CA PHE A 90 1.88 -5.64 1.60
C PHE A 90 2.65 -6.34 0.48
N GLY A 91 3.99 -6.35 0.56
CA GLY A 91 4.83 -6.95 -0.47
C GLY A 91 4.96 -6.16 -1.78
N ALA A 92 4.36 -4.96 -1.90
CA ALA A 92 4.58 -4.11 -3.07
C ALA A 92 6.08 -3.81 -3.26
N PRO A 93 6.61 -3.74 -4.50
CA PRO A 93 8.06 -3.60 -4.77
C PRO A 93 8.73 -2.37 -4.14
N ASN A 94 7.95 -1.32 -3.85
CA ASN A 94 8.44 -0.10 -3.19
C ASN A 94 8.25 -0.11 -1.66
N ALA A 95 7.62 -1.14 -1.09
CA ALA A 95 7.28 -1.28 0.33
C ALA A 95 8.11 -2.34 1.06
N THR A 96 8.92 -3.12 0.32
CA THR A 96 9.71 -4.28 0.77
C THR A 96 10.85 -3.97 1.72
N ALA A 97 11.27 -2.70 1.86
CA ALA A 97 12.27 -2.28 2.86
C ALA A 97 11.88 -2.56 4.32
N ASN A 98 10.65 -3.00 4.57
CA ASN A 98 10.06 -3.12 5.90
C ASN A 98 9.81 -4.56 6.39
N PHE A 99 10.38 -5.58 5.73
CA PHE A 99 10.18 -6.98 6.16
C PHE A 99 10.79 -7.28 7.55
N ARG A 100 11.89 -6.61 7.93
CA ARG A 100 12.59 -6.83 9.22
C ARG A 100 11.72 -6.61 10.47
N ALA A 101 10.58 -5.92 10.36
CA ALA A 101 9.72 -5.64 11.51
C ALA A 101 8.98 -6.87 12.06
N SER A 102 8.78 -7.94 11.28
CA SER A 102 8.06 -9.14 11.75
C SER A 102 8.87 -9.99 12.73
N GLU A 103 10.20 -9.88 12.73
CA GLU A 103 11.07 -10.63 13.65
C GLU A 103 10.82 -10.26 15.12
N HIS A 104 10.46 -9.00 15.40
CA HIS A 104 10.25 -8.49 16.76
C HIS A 104 8.88 -8.83 17.38
N LEU A 105 7.94 -9.34 16.58
CA LEU A 105 6.64 -9.79 17.06
C LEU A 105 6.55 -11.30 17.24
N ARG A 106 7.67 -12.00 17.05
CA ARG A 106 7.75 -13.44 17.28
C ARG A 106 7.60 -13.71 18.77
N SER A 107 6.55 -14.45 19.10
CA SER A 107 6.48 -15.15 20.38
C SER A 107 7.72 -16.05 20.49
N PRO A 108 8.33 -16.18 21.69
CA PRO A 108 9.39 -17.17 21.91
C PRO A 108 8.89 -18.60 21.68
N ASN A 109 7.57 -18.81 21.71
CA ASN A 109 6.94 -20.11 21.57
C ASN A 109 6.22 -20.20 20.21
N ALA A 110 6.24 -21.38 19.60
CA ALA A 110 5.38 -21.69 18.45
C ALA A 110 4.13 -22.40 18.92
N TYR A 111 2.97 -21.94 18.44
CA TYR A 111 1.67 -22.44 18.87
C TYR A 111 1.02 -23.32 17.82
N PHE A 112 0.28 -24.33 18.24
CA PHE A 112 -0.42 -25.23 17.32
C PHE A 112 -1.68 -25.82 17.96
N CYS A 113 -2.63 -26.23 17.12
CA CYS A 113 -3.80 -26.98 17.56
C CYS A 113 -3.63 -28.46 17.22
N ARG A 114 -3.84 -29.36 18.20
CA ARG A 114 -3.78 -30.81 17.98
C ARG A 114 -4.87 -31.31 17.03
N ASP A 115 -6.01 -30.62 17.00
CA ASP A 115 -7.11 -30.98 16.10
C ASP A 115 -6.77 -30.55 14.66
N CYS A 116 -6.23 -29.34 14.44
CA CYS A 116 -5.67 -28.96 13.14
C CYS A 116 -4.63 -29.96 12.65
N ILE A 117 -3.69 -30.40 13.50
CA ILE A 117 -2.69 -31.41 13.09
C ILE A 117 -3.36 -32.67 12.51
N ARG A 118 -4.42 -33.17 13.15
CA ARG A 118 -5.14 -34.36 12.69
C ARG A 118 -5.84 -34.10 11.36
N ASP A 119 -6.55 -32.98 11.25
CA ASP A 119 -7.28 -32.58 10.05
C ASP A 119 -6.34 -32.32 8.86
N ASP A 120 -5.19 -31.67 9.11
CA ASP A 120 -4.16 -31.38 8.12
C ASP A 120 -3.52 -32.67 7.58
N ILE A 121 -3.19 -33.63 8.46
CA ILE A 121 -2.67 -34.94 8.04
C ILE A 121 -3.71 -35.69 7.20
N GLN A 122 -4.97 -35.66 7.61
CA GLN A 122 -6.04 -36.35 6.88
C GLN A 122 -6.32 -35.72 5.51
N SER A 123 -6.25 -34.39 5.39
CA SER A 123 -6.64 -33.67 4.18
C SER A 123 -5.48 -33.38 3.23
N ALA A 124 -4.32 -32.96 3.76
CA ALA A 124 -3.15 -32.54 3.00
C ALA A 124 -1.98 -33.54 3.08
N GLY A 125 -2.11 -34.60 3.87
CA GLY A 125 -1.06 -35.62 4.05
C GLY A 125 0.11 -35.17 4.92
N ARG A 126 0.08 -33.94 5.45
CA ARG A 126 1.07 -33.40 6.39
C ARG A 126 0.46 -32.37 7.31
N ALA A 127 0.95 -32.31 8.55
CA ALA A 127 0.64 -31.22 9.45
C ALA A 127 1.51 -29.99 9.14
N TYR A 128 0.96 -28.78 9.30
CA TYR A 128 1.68 -27.55 9.03
C TYR A 128 1.35 -26.44 10.05
N TRP A 129 2.25 -25.45 10.14
CA TRP A 129 2.08 -24.33 11.06
C TRP A 129 1.07 -23.35 10.50
N HIS A 130 -0.13 -23.30 11.10
CA HIS A 130 -1.13 -22.27 10.79
C HIS A 130 -0.64 -20.91 11.30
N ARG A 131 -0.68 -19.89 10.45
CA ARG A 131 -0.24 -18.53 10.79
C ARG A 131 -1.13 -17.85 11.84
N GLU A 132 -2.41 -18.20 11.87
CA GLU A 132 -3.43 -17.68 12.76
C GLU A 132 -3.09 -18.01 14.21
N HIS A 133 -2.50 -19.19 14.44
CA HIS A 133 -2.01 -19.61 15.75
C HIS A 133 -0.79 -18.81 16.23
N GLN A 134 -0.05 -18.15 15.33
CA GLN A 134 1.17 -17.40 15.70
C GLN A 134 0.90 -15.94 16.05
N ILE A 135 -0.35 -15.48 16.00
CA ILE A 135 -0.69 -14.11 16.39
C ILE A 135 -0.56 -13.97 17.92
N PRO A 136 0.22 -12.99 18.42
CA PRO A 136 0.28 -12.71 19.86
C PRO A 136 -1.10 -12.48 20.47
N GLY A 137 -1.38 -13.15 21.60
CA GLY A 137 -2.66 -13.04 22.29
C GLY A 137 -3.76 -13.97 21.79
N ILE A 138 -3.51 -14.74 20.71
CA ILE A 138 -4.38 -15.84 20.29
C ILE A 138 -3.88 -17.13 20.92
N TYR A 139 -4.63 -17.65 21.90
CA TYR A 139 -4.31 -18.87 22.64
C TYR A 139 -5.39 -19.95 22.51
N CYS A 140 -6.40 -19.69 21.68
CA CYS A 140 -7.48 -20.59 21.34
C CYS A 140 -7.54 -20.72 19.82
N CYS A 141 -7.64 -21.94 19.31
CA CYS A 141 -7.87 -22.19 17.89
C CYS A 141 -9.25 -21.65 17.49
N HIS A 142 -9.31 -20.83 16.44
CA HIS A 142 -10.58 -20.28 15.94
C HIS A 142 -11.41 -21.30 15.14
N ILE A 143 -10.81 -22.43 14.74
CA ILE A 143 -11.48 -23.53 14.01
C ILE A 143 -12.10 -24.51 15.00
N HIS A 144 -11.29 -25.04 15.93
CA HIS A 144 -11.71 -26.09 16.87
C HIS A 144 -12.14 -25.59 18.24
N PHE A 145 -11.96 -24.29 18.53
CA PHE A 145 -12.27 -23.67 19.82
C PHE A 145 -11.59 -24.37 21.02
N ARG A 146 -10.37 -24.89 20.80
CA ARG A 146 -9.52 -25.54 21.80
C ARG A 146 -8.30 -24.67 22.13
N SER A 147 -7.79 -24.81 23.35
CA SER A 147 -6.50 -24.22 23.74
C SER A 147 -5.40 -24.66 22.79
N LEU A 148 -4.56 -23.70 22.39
CA LEU A 148 -3.37 -24.02 21.62
C LEU A 148 -2.33 -24.70 22.52
N ALA A 149 -1.67 -25.70 21.98
CA ALA A 149 -0.42 -26.23 22.52
C ALA A 149 0.73 -25.29 22.13
N SER A 150 1.83 -25.31 22.87
CA SER A 150 3.03 -24.56 22.50
C SER A 150 4.30 -25.38 22.67
N THR A 151 5.31 -25.06 21.87
CA THR A 151 6.68 -25.58 22.03
C THR A 151 7.66 -24.43 22.21
N THR A 152 8.60 -24.62 23.14
CA THR A 152 9.70 -23.69 23.45
C THR A 152 11.02 -24.15 22.85
N LYS A 153 11.02 -25.22 22.02
CA LYS A 153 12.24 -25.71 21.39
C LYS A 153 12.88 -24.61 20.53
N PRO A 154 14.22 -24.55 20.47
CA PRO A 154 14.89 -23.71 19.50
C PRO A 154 14.45 -24.07 18.08
N HIS A 155 14.17 -23.05 17.26
CA HIS A 155 13.79 -23.21 15.85
C HIS A 155 12.62 -24.19 15.61
N PRO A 156 11.47 -24.01 16.28
CA PRO A 156 10.38 -24.98 16.27
C PRO A 156 9.81 -25.21 14.87
N PHE A 157 9.91 -24.21 13.99
CA PHE A 157 9.43 -24.23 12.62
C PHE A 157 10.27 -25.08 11.66
N LEU A 158 11.45 -25.59 12.06
CA LEU A 158 12.24 -26.52 11.24
C LEU A 158 11.59 -27.90 11.12
N HIS A 159 10.64 -28.22 11.99
CA HIS A 159 9.90 -29.46 12.00
C HIS A 159 8.40 -29.18 11.91
N PRO A 160 7.59 -30.10 11.35
CA PRO A 160 6.15 -29.96 11.36
C PRO A 160 5.62 -29.92 12.81
N PRO A 161 4.47 -29.29 13.06
CA PRO A 161 3.91 -29.20 14.41
C PRO A 161 3.61 -30.58 15.03
N SER A 162 3.37 -31.61 14.20
CA SER A 162 3.22 -33.00 14.66
C SER A 162 4.47 -33.56 15.34
N ALA A 163 5.67 -33.06 15.03
CA ALA A 163 6.91 -33.49 15.69
C ALA A 163 7.04 -32.96 17.13
N HIS A 164 6.11 -32.09 17.55
CA HIS A 164 6.09 -31.48 18.89
C HIS A 164 4.89 -31.94 19.72
N SER A 165 4.13 -32.96 19.28
CA SER A 165 2.90 -33.41 19.95
C SER A 165 3.10 -33.92 21.38
N ASP A 166 4.29 -34.47 21.63
CA ASP A 166 4.63 -35.18 22.87
C ASP A 166 5.21 -34.24 23.93
N GLU A 167 5.87 -33.16 23.50
CA GLU A 167 6.52 -32.15 24.35
C GLU A 167 5.65 -30.90 24.47
N VAL A 168 4.39 -31.11 24.85
CA VAL A 168 3.42 -30.02 24.93
C VAL A 168 3.45 -29.41 26.32
N SER A 169 3.94 -28.18 26.42
CA SER A 169 3.44 -27.28 27.45
C SER A 169 2.02 -26.90 27.00
N LEU A 170 1.03 -27.51 27.65
CA LEU A 170 -0.31 -26.98 27.56
C LEU A 170 -0.21 -25.59 28.16
N LEU A 171 -0.47 -24.55 27.34
CA LEU A 171 -0.91 -23.28 27.89
C LEU A 171 -1.97 -23.62 28.93
N GLU A 172 -1.84 -23.07 30.14
CA GLU A 172 -2.76 -23.36 31.25
C GLU A 172 -4.17 -23.44 30.66
N HIS A 173 -4.82 -24.60 30.72
CA HIS A 173 -6.11 -24.82 30.06
C HIS A 173 -7.11 -23.69 30.40
N GLN A 174 -6.94 -23.16 31.61
CA GLN A 174 -7.62 -22.00 32.15
C GLN A 174 -7.50 -20.72 31.31
N TRP A 175 -6.44 -20.49 30.53
CA TRP A 175 -6.30 -19.31 29.67
C TRP A 175 -7.28 -19.34 28.51
N ALA A 176 -7.42 -20.48 27.83
CA ALA A 176 -8.38 -20.57 26.73
C ALA A 176 -9.82 -20.54 27.23
N GLU A 177 -10.09 -21.10 28.41
CA GLU A 177 -11.39 -20.96 29.07
C GLU A 177 -11.68 -19.52 29.47
N ARG A 178 -10.73 -18.84 30.13
CA ARG A 178 -10.83 -17.42 30.49
C ARG A 178 -10.98 -16.52 29.26
N MET A 179 -10.25 -16.80 28.18
CA MET A 179 -10.36 -16.08 26.91
C MET A 179 -11.75 -16.25 26.31
N ARG A 180 -12.28 -17.48 26.27
CA ARG A 180 -13.64 -17.74 25.77
C ARG A 180 -14.73 -17.10 26.65
N ALA A 181 -14.50 -17.01 27.96
CA ALA A 181 -15.42 -16.35 28.88
C ALA A 181 -15.33 -14.82 28.83
N SER A 182 -14.25 -14.25 28.29
CA SER A 182 -14.03 -12.82 28.20
C SER A 182 -14.47 -12.28 26.84
N VAL A 183 -15.54 -11.48 26.84
CA VAL A 183 -16.04 -10.78 25.65
C VAL A 183 -14.94 -9.92 25.02
N THR A 184 -14.14 -9.22 25.84
CA THR A 184 -13.03 -8.37 25.38
C THR A 184 -11.91 -9.19 24.74
N ALA A 185 -11.56 -10.34 25.31
CA ALA A 185 -10.51 -11.21 24.75
C ALA A 185 -10.95 -11.85 23.43
N MET A 186 -12.22 -12.22 23.31
CA MET A 186 -12.80 -12.68 22.04
C MET A 186 -12.82 -11.55 21.01
N ALA A 187 -13.18 -10.32 21.41
CA ALA A 187 -13.14 -9.17 20.52
C ALA A 187 -11.70 -8.87 20.04
N TYR A 188 -10.71 -8.99 20.93
CA TYR A 188 -9.30 -8.90 20.54
C TYR A 188 -8.95 -9.92 19.46
N ALA A 189 -9.35 -11.17 19.66
CA ALA A 189 -9.04 -12.25 18.74
C ALA A 189 -9.64 -12.00 17.35
N GLU A 190 -10.91 -11.58 17.30
CA GLU A 190 -11.60 -11.27 16.06
C GLU A 190 -10.96 -10.09 15.32
N ILE A 191 -10.61 -9.00 16.02
CA ILE A 191 -9.91 -7.86 15.41
C ILE A 191 -8.55 -8.29 14.88
N ALA A 192 -7.77 -9.06 15.66
CA ALA A 192 -6.44 -9.51 15.26
C ALA A 192 -6.48 -10.42 14.02
N MET A 193 -7.47 -11.31 13.95
CA MET A 193 -7.72 -12.16 12.78
C MET A 193 -8.07 -11.32 11.56
N ASN A 194 -8.97 -10.34 11.69
CA ASN A 194 -9.31 -9.44 10.58
C ASN A 194 -8.08 -8.68 10.06
N LEU A 195 -7.21 -8.21 10.96
CA LEU A 195 -5.94 -7.57 10.58
C LEU A 195 -4.98 -8.51 9.84
N LEU A 196 -4.96 -9.81 10.19
CA LEU A 196 -4.13 -10.81 9.52
C LEU A 196 -4.54 -11.03 8.05
N PHE A 197 -5.83 -10.89 7.72
CA PHE A 197 -6.33 -11.07 6.36
C PHE A 197 -6.32 -9.80 5.50
N MET A 198 -5.76 -8.70 6.01
CA MET A 198 -5.67 -7.46 5.25
C MET A 198 -4.62 -7.53 4.14
N SER A 199 -4.94 -6.95 2.98
CA SER A 199 -4.02 -6.85 1.85
C SER A 199 -3.12 -5.61 1.89
N ALA A 200 -3.47 -4.61 2.70
CA ALA A 200 -2.74 -3.37 2.86
C ALA A 200 -2.84 -2.85 4.30
N PRO A 201 -1.83 -2.11 4.80
CA PRO A 201 -1.89 -1.54 6.13
C PRO A 201 -2.78 -0.29 6.17
N LEU A 202 -3.28 -0.02 7.36
CA LEU A 202 -4.09 1.14 7.70
C LEU A 202 -3.24 2.33 8.16
N SER A 203 -3.85 3.50 8.17
CA SER A 203 -3.21 4.69 8.74
C SER A 203 -3.09 4.54 10.25
N GLY A 204 -1.85 4.50 10.74
CA GLY A 204 -1.58 4.56 12.17
C GLY A 204 -1.98 5.91 12.77
N TYR A 205 -1.99 7.00 11.99
CA TYR A 205 -2.42 8.30 12.49
C TYR A 205 -3.95 8.35 12.67
N GLY A 206 -4.70 7.87 11.67
CA GLY A 206 -6.16 7.73 11.75
C GLY A 206 -6.57 6.84 12.91
N MET A 207 -5.85 5.74 13.11
CA MET A 207 -6.08 4.85 14.25
C MET A 207 -5.86 5.57 15.59
N VAL A 208 -4.77 6.31 15.76
CA VAL A 208 -4.53 7.08 17.00
C VAL A 208 -5.61 8.15 17.22
N GLN A 209 -6.05 8.85 16.18
CA GLN A 209 -7.14 9.82 16.33
C GLN A 209 -8.45 9.15 16.74
N GLU A 210 -8.75 8.00 16.16
CA GLU A 210 -9.98 7.27 16.45
C GLU A 210 -9.98 6.71 17.88
N LEU A 211 -8.87 6.12 18.32
CA LEU A 211 -8.73 5.67 19.71
C LEU A 211 -8.81 6.86 20.67
N LYS A 212 -8.19 7.99 20.34
CA LYS A 212 -8.27 9.19 21.18
C LYS A 212 -9.69 9.72 21.29
N ARG A 213 -10.43 9.78 20.17
CA ARG A 213 -11.84 10.20 20.14
C ARG A 213 -12.68 9.28 21.02
N ARG A 214 -12.57 7.97 20.83
CA ARG A 214 -13.35 6.97 21.55
C ARG A 214 -13.01 6.92 23.04
N ALA A 215 -11.72 7.02 23.38
CA ALA A 215 -11.26 7.11 24.76
C ALA A 215 -11.79 8.39 25.43
N ALA A 216 -11.83 9.53 24.73
CA ALA A 216 -12.40 10.75 25.29
C ALA A 216 -13.90 10.58 25.61
N GLU A 217 -14.68 9.93 24.74
CA GLU A 217 -16.11 9.66 25.00
C GLU A 217 -16.29 8.79 26.24
N GLN A 218 -15.57 7.67 26.33
CA GLN A 218 -15.79 6.72 27.43
C GLN A 218 -15.10 7.09 28.75
N LEU A 219 -13.93 7.73 28.70
CA LEU A 219 -13.16 8.04 29.90
C LEU A 219 -13.57 9.38 30.53
N VAL A 220 -14.09 10.34 29.74
CA VAL A 220 -14.60 11.62 30.28
C VAL A 220 -15.95 11.42 30.96
N GLU A 221 -16.83 10.58 30.42
CA GLU A 221 -18.11 10.24 31.06
C GLU A 221 -17.93 9.57 32.43
N ALA A 222 -16.78 8.95 32.69
CA ALA A 222 -16.48 8.27 33.95
C ALA A 222 -15.99 9.19 35.08
N ASN A 223 -15.87 10.51 34.86
CA ASN A 223 -15.56 11.54 35.86
C ASN A 223 -14.35 11.23 36.79
N SER A 224 -13.41 10.40 36.33
CA SER A 224 -12.29 9.89 37.13
C SER A 224 -11.06 9.75 36.27
N GLU A 225 -9.90 9.91 36.91
CA GLU A 225 -8.53 9.76 36.41
C GLU A 225 -8.25 8.34 35.87
N ARG A 226 -9.04 7.87 34.90
CA ARG A 226 -8.93 6.52 34.35
C ARG A 226 -8.11 6.61 33.08
N SER A 227 -6.88 6.12 33.17
CA SER A 227 -5.96 6.01 32.04
C SER A 227 -6.38 4.85 31.10
N LEU A 228 -5.87 4.82 29.86
CA LEU A 228 -6.07 3.67 28.97
C LEU A 228 -5.50 2.39 29.60
N THR A 229 -4.38 2.53 30.33
CA THR A 229 -3.79 1.45 31.13
C THR A 229 -4.80 0.80 32.08
N ASP A 230 -5.55 1.61 32.84
CA ASP A 230 -6.52 1.10 33.82
C ASP A 230 -7.74 0.47 33.15
N LEU A 231 -8.12 0.99 31.97
CA LEU A 231 -9.14 0.34 31.15
C LEU A 231 -8.68 -1.06 30.74
N LEU A 232 -7.46 -1.20 30.20
CA LEU A 232 -6.94 -2.50 29.78
C LEU A 232 -6.87 -3.49 30.94
N ARG A 233 -6.33 -3.09 32.10
CA ARG A 233 -6.23 -3.96 33.31
C ARG A 233 -7.58 -4.48 33.79
N ARG A 234 -8.66 -3.72 33.62
CA ARG A 234 -10.01 -4.14 33.99
C ARG A 234 -10.66 -5.01 32.92
N SER A 235 -10.25 -4.84 31.67
CA SER A 235 -10.89 -5.50 30.52
C SER A 235 -10.27 -6.85 30.19
N PHE A 236 -9.04 -7.11 30.64
CA PHE A 236 -8.28 -8.32 30.37
C PHE A 236 -7.72 -8.95 31.64
N ASP A 237 -7.52 -10.26 31.59
CA ASP A 237 -6.75 -10.98 32.61
C ASP A 237 -5.30 -10.47 32.68
N SER A 238 -4.77 -10.30 33.89
CA SER A 238 -3.44 -9.72 34.09
C SER A 238 -2.33 -10.58 33.49
N ALA A 239 -2.39 -11.91 33.64
CA ALA A 239 -1.38 -12.80 33.07
C ALA A 239 -1.42 -12.78 31.54
N TRP A 240 -2.63 -12.68 30.96
CA TRP A 240 -2.78 -12.50 29.52
C TRP A 240 -2.14 -11.19 29.05
N LEU A 241 -2.41 -10.06 29.72
CA LEU A 241 -1.82 -8.77 29.37
C LEU A 241 -0.31 -8.77 29.45
N GLU A 242 0.28 -9.36 30.49
CA GLU A 242 1.73 -9.44 30.65
C GLU A 242 2.40 -10.30 29.57
N GLN A 243 1.70 -11.29 29.05
CA GLN A 243 2.19 -12.13 27.96
C GLN A 243 2.12 -11.40 26.61
N VAL A 244 1.01 -10.71 26.34
CA VAL A 244 0.74 -10.05 25.04
C VAL A 244 1.40 -8.69 24.93
N ILE A 245 1.43 -7.96 26.04
CA ILE A 245 2.01 -6.63 26.22
C ILE A 245 2.98 -6.70 27.43
N PRO A 246 4.20 -7.26 27.23
CA PRO A 246 5.24 -7.38 28.26
C PRO A 246 5.52 -6.14 29.10
N GLU A 247 5.21 -4.95 28.58
CA GLU A 247 5.28 -3.70 29.32
C GLU A 247 4.48 -3.74 30.64
N PHE A 248 3.45 -4.59 30.76
CA PHE A 248 2.70 -4.79 32.01
C PHE A 248 3.46 -5.54 33.12
N ARG A 249 4.51 -6.31 32.80
CA ARG A 249 5.21 -7.18 33.76
C ARG A 249 6.05 -6.40 34.78
N ASP A 250 6.71 -5.33 34.34
CA ASP A 250 7.85 -4.76 35.07
C ASP A 250 7.49 -3.59 36.00
N ARG A 251 6.23 -3.17 36.08
CA ARG A 251 5.86 -1.96 36.84
C ARG A 251 4.53 -2.14 37.55
N GLY A 252 4.45 -1.67 38.80
CA GLY A 252 3.24 -1.68 39.61
C GLY A 252 2.10 -0.83 39.03
N THR A 253 1.26 -0.25 39.89
CA THR A 253 -0.01 0.38 39.49
C THR A 253 0.10 1.66 38.65
N THR A 254 1.28 2.20 38.37
CA THR A 254 1.42 3.48 37.65
C THR A 254 1.08 3.37 36.15
N ALA A 255 0.49 4.44 35.58
CA ALA A 255 0.13 4.52 34.17
C ALA A 255 1.37 4.34 33.26
N TYR A 256 1.25 3.55 32.19
CA TYR A 256 2.37 3.30 31.28
C TYR A 256 2.45 4.38 30.21
N PRO A 257 3.50 5.21 30.17
CA PRO A 257 3.63 6.24 29.14
C PRO A 257 3.63 5.65 27.73
N THR A 258 4.04 4.39 27.54
CA THR A 258 4.03 3.71 26.23
C THR A 258 2.64 3.28 25.78
N ILE A 259 1.76 2.90 26.71
CA ILE A 259 0.37 2.54 26.39
C ILE A 259 -0.44 3.80 26.17
N GLU A 260 -0.27 4.82 27.02
CA GLU A 260 -0.92 6.12 26.82
C GLU A 260 -0.46 6.80 25.53
N LYS A 261 0.73 6.47 25.01
CA LYS A 261 1.16 6.92 23.67
C LYS A 261 0.22 6.44 22.56
N ALA A 262 -0.53 5.36 22.74
CA ALA A 262 -1.48 4.85 21.74
C ALA A 262 -2.60 5.84 21.44
N ILE A 263 -2.90 6.73 22.39
CA ILE A 263 -3.89 7.81 22.24
C ILE A 263 -3.27 9.21 22.20
N THR A 264 -2.01 9.37 22.62
CA THR A 264 -1.38 10.71 22.75
C THR A 264 -0.35 11.04 21.68
N VAL A 265 0.47 10.09 21.20
CA VAL A 265 1.68 10.42 20.43
C VAL A 265 1.61 9.95 18.98
N ARG A 266 1.64 10.93 18.06
CA ARG A 266 1.64 10.73 16.59
C ARG A 266 2.90 10.03 16.02
N ARG A 267 3.90 9.71 16.84
CA ARG A 267 5.26 9.32 16.37
C ARG A 267 5.85 8.07 17.02
N ALA A 268 5.18 7.45 18.00
CA ALA A 268 5.75 6.31 18.69
C ALA A 268 5.53 5.03 17.87
N SER A 269 6.57 4.19 17.77
CA SER A 269 6.47 2.82 17.27
C SER A 269 5.78 1.96 18.33
N ILE A 270 4.45 2.05 18.39
CA ILE A 270 3.66 1.27 19.34
C ILE A 270 3.43 -0.11 18.76
N ARG A 271 3.51 -1.13 19.63
CA ARG A 271 3.32 -2.52 19.23
C ARG A 271 1.85 -2.73 18.86
N ILE A 272 1.60 -3.42 17.75
CA ILE A 272 0.24 -3.69 17.24
C ILE A 272 -0.69 -4.31 18.31
N PRO A 273 -0.24 -5.26 19.16
CA PRO A 273 -1.09 -5.80 20.22
C PRO A 273 -1.70 -4.74 21.16
N VAL A 274 -1.02 -3.61 21.39
CA VAL A 274 -1.56 -2.51 22.22
C VAL A 274 -2.73 -1.83 21.54
N TYR A 275 -2.65 -1.58 20.22
CA TYR A 275 -3.75 -1.00 19.46
C TYR A 275 -4.97 -1.93 19.43
N VAL A 276 -4.75 -3.22 19.20
CA VAL A 276 -5.83 -4.21 19.15
C VAL A 276 -6.50 -4.38 20.51
N ALA A 277 -5.71 -4.41 21.61
CA ALA A 277 -6.26 -4.45 22.96
C ALA A 277 -7.06 -3.19 23.31
N ALA A 278 -6.58 -2.01 22.91
CA ALA A 278 -7.30 -0.75 23.10
C ALA A 278 -8.62 -0.73 22.32
N LEU A 279 -8.61 -1.18 21.05
CA LEU A 279 -9.83 -1.33 20.25
C LEU A 279 -10.83 -2.27 20.92
N ALA A 280 -10.39 -3.46 21.30
CA ALA A 280 -11.25 -4.45 21.95
C ALA A 280 -11.86 -3.96 23.27
N ALA A 281 -11.14 -3.14 24.04
CA ALA A 281 -11.65 -2.57 25.29
C ALA A 281 -12.53 -1.33 25.12
N LEU A 282 -12.34 -0.55 24.05
CA LEU A 282 -13.06 0.72 23.81
C LEU A 282 -14.34 0.55 22.98
N TYR A 283 -14.55 -0.61 22.37
CA TYR A 283 -15.73 -0.87 21.55
C TYR A 283 -16.59 -1.99 22.12
N PRO A 284 -17.92 -1.92 21.98
CA PRO A 284 -18.82 -2.94 22.50
C PRO A 284 -18.72 -4.26 21.72
N SER A 285 -18.28 -4.22 20.46
CA SER A 285 -18.06 -5.39 19.61
C SER A 285 -16.80 -5.23 18.75
N ALA A 286 -16.24 -6.34 18.29
CA ALA A 286 -15.13 -6.35 17.33
C ALA A 286 -15.55 -5.78 15.97
N SER A 287 -16.75 -6.09 15.49
CA SER A 287 -17.26 -5.57 14.22
C SER A 287 -17.32 -4.04 14.22
N ASP A 288 -17.82 -3.43 15.29
CA ASP A 288 -17.83 -1.96 15.45
C ASP A 288 -16.41 -1.38 15.43
N ALA A 289 -15.48 -2.04 16.14
CA ALA A 289 -14.08 -1.62 16.17
C ALA A 289 -13.46 -1.66 14.76
N ILE A 290 -13.72 -2.72 14.00
CA ILE A 290 -13.19 -2.93 12.65
C ILE A 290 -13.77 -1.89 11.69
N GLU A 291 -15.09 -1.68 11.69
CA GLU A 291 -15.74 -0.69 10.82
C GLU A 291 -15.16 0.72 11.05
N ARG A 292 -15.02 1.11 12.32
CA ARG A 292 -14.48 2.42 12.70
C ARG A 292 -13.03 2.57 12.32
N MET A 293 -12.23 1.52 12.52
CA MET A 293 -10.84 1.47 12.12
C MET A 293 -10.67 1.62 10.60
N LEU A 294 -11.48 0.92 9.79
CA LEU A 294 -11.45 1.02 8.33
C LEU A 294 -11.87 2.42 7.85
N THR A 295 -12.90 3.00 8.47
CA THR A 295 -13.39 4.35 8.17
C THR A 295 -12.38 5.43 8.56
N ALA A 296 -11.69 5.28 9.69
CA ALA A 296 -10.66 6.21 10.12
C ALA A 296 -9.48 6.26 9.13
N GLY A 297 -9.20 5.15 8.44
CA GLY A 297 -8.17 5.08 7.41
C GLY A 297 -8.51 5.84 6.12
N SER A 298 -9.79 5.94 5.75
CA SER A 298 -10.20 6.55 4.48
C SER A 298 -10.19 8.08 4.50
N VAL A 299 -10.48 8.69 5.66
CA VAL A 299 -10.59 10.16 5.81
C VAL A 299 -9.24 10.87 5.65
N GLU A 300 -8.13 10.18 5.88
CA GLU A 300 -6.79 10.79 5.88
C GLU A 300 -6.12 10.87 4.50
N ASN A 301 -6.50 10.03 3.55
CA ASN A 301 -5.99 10.12 2.18
C ASN A 301 -6.35 11.46 1.51
N ASP A 302 -7.37 12.15 1.99
CA ASP A 302 -7.76 13.47 1.50
C ASP A 302 -7.07 14.63 2.24
N SER A 303 -6.43 14.39 3.40
CA SER A 303 -5.98 15.46 4.31
C SER A 303 -4.52 15.37 4.76
N HIS A 304 -3.74 14.38 4.30
CA HIS A 304 -2.31 14.25 4.59
C HIS A 304 -1.40 15.35 4.03
N THR A 305 -1.94 16.48 3.57
CA THR A 305 -1.28 17.77 3.81
C THR A 305 -1.25 18.06 5.32
N ILE A 306 -0.35 17.33 6.02
CA ILE A 306 0.00 17.42 7.45
C ILE A 306 -0.29 18.82 7.97
N GLY A 307 -1.44 19.02 8.62
CA GLY A 307 -1.87 20.21 9.39
C GLY A 307 -1.02 21.45 9.15
N SER A 308 -0.83 21.82 7.88
CA SER A 308 -0.17 23.06 7.58
C SER A 308 -1.25 24.06 7.92
N PRO A 309 -1.00 25.01 8.83
CA PRO A 309 -1.98 26.04 9.15
C PRO A 309 -2.57 26.48 7.83
N SER A 310 -3.90 26.40 7.69
CA SER A 310 -4.58 26.50 6.40
C SER A 310 -4.03 27.73 5.69
N LEU A 311 -3.12 27.49 4.74
CA LEU A 311 -2.37 28.59 4.16
C LEU A 311 -3.40 29.42 3.42
N SER A 312 -3.42 30.72 3.69
CA SER A 312 -4.30 31.59 2.92
C SER A 312 -4.02 31.40 1.43
N GLY A 313 -5.00 31.69 0.58
CA GLY A 313 -4.79 31.64 -0.87
C GLY A 313 -3.56 32.45 -1.31
N GLU A 314 -3.22 33.50 -0.57
CA GLU A 314 -2.04 34.31 -0.83
C GLU A 314 -0.73 33.64 -0.41
N GLN A 315 -0.67 33.03 0.78
CA GLN A 315 0.51 32.27 1.20
C GLN A 315 0.83 31.12 0.24
N THR A 316 -0.21 30.48 -0.29
CA THR A 316 -0.09 29.45 -1.33
C THR A 316 0.60 30.00 -2.57
N ARG A 317 0.12 31.12 -3.10
CA ARG A 317 0.74 31.77 -4.27
C ARG A 317 2.15 32.25 -3.99
N GLN A 318 2.44 32.71 -2.77
CA GLN A 318 3.79 33.10 -2.37
C GLN A 318 4.76 31.90 -2.40
N ILE A 319 4.35 30.74 -1.91
CA ILE A 319 5.17 29.52 -1.94
C ILE A 319 5.43 29.07 -3.38
N GLU A 320 4.40 29.06 -4.24
CA GLU A 320 4.54 28.71 -5.66
C GLU A 320 5.45 29.70 -6.40
N ARG A 321 5.28 31.01 -6.18
CA ARG A 321 6.16 32.05 -6.74
C ARG A 321 7.59 31.89 -6.24
N ALA A 322 7.78 31.60 -4.96
CA ALA A 322 9.11 31.38 -4.40
C ALA A 322 9.77 30.17 -5.05
N TYR A 323 9.04 29.07 -5.17
CA TYR A 323 9.50 27.85 -5.83
C TYR A 323 9.95 28.11 -7.28
N VAL A 324 9.14 28.82 -8.07
CA VAL A 324 9.47 29.17 -9.46
C VAL A 324 10.69 30.10 -9.52
N ARG A 325 10.72 31.16 -8.70
CA ARG A 325 11.83 32.13 -8.66
C ARG A 325 13.16 31.51 -8.28
N THR A 326 13.13 30.48 -7.45
CA THR A 326 14.34 29.78 -7.00
C THR A 326 14.59 28.49 -7.77
N THR A 327 13.85 28.28 -8.88
CA THR A 327 13.94 27.10 -9.74
C THR A 327 13.92 25.79 -8.95
N GLY A 328 13.04 25.71 -7.96
CA GLY A 328 12.86 24.58 -7.06
C GLY A 328 13.96 24.32 -6.04
N ASN A 329 14.96 25.21 -5.93
CA ASN A 329 15.96 25.14 -4.86
C ASN A 329 15.29 25.46 -3.51
N LEU A 330 15.30 24.49 -2.60
CA LEU A 330 14.59 24.53 -1.34
C LEU A 330 15.21 25.52 -0.36
N SER A 331 16.54 25.59 -0.29
CA SER A 331 17.25 26.51 0.61
C SER A 331 16.98 27.97 0.23
N ARG A 332 17.01 28.27 -1.07
CA ARG A 332 16.67 29.61 -1.59
C ARG A 332 15.18 29.91 -1.43
N ALA A 333 14.29 28.94 -1.67
CA ALA A 333 12.86 29.13 -1.47
C ALA A 333 12.56 29.46 0.01
N ALA A 334 13.22 28.77 0.94
CA ALA A 334 13.10 29.01 2.37
C ALA A 334 13.57 30.41 2.76
N GLN A 335 14.71 30.85 2.23
CA GLN A 335 15.22 32.22 2.41
C GLN A 335 14.23 33.27 1.87
N LEU A 336 13.70 33.06 0.66
CA LEU A 336 12.75 33.99 0.03
C LEU A 336 11.41 34.07 0.78
N LEU A 337 10.99 32.97 1.40
CA LEU A 337 9.77 32.90 2.21
C LEU A 337 9.97 33.35 3.66
N GLY A 338 11.21 33.67 4.07
CA GLY A 338 11.52 33.98 5.47
C GLY A 338 11.17 32.84 6.42
N SER A 339 11.26 31.58 5.97
CA SER A 339 10.88 30.41 6.77
C SER A 339 12.01 29.38 6.84
N SER A 340 11.89 28.41 7.75
CA SER A 340 12.91 27.35 7.86
C SER A 340 12.82 26.36 6.69
N ILE A 341 13.96 25.76 6.32
CA ILE A 341 14.04 24.72 5.28
C ILE A 341 13.02 23.58 5.51
N PRO A 342 12.87 23.03 6.73
CA PRO A 342 11.86 22.00 7.00
C PRO A 342 10.41 22.50 6.85
N ALA A 343 10.12 23.76 7.19
CA ALA A 343 8.79 24.34 7.00
C ALA A 343 8.48 24.52 5.50
N THR A 344 9.41 25.10 4.73
CA THR A 344 9.27 25.23 3.27
C THR A 344 9.14 23.87 2.61
N ARG A 345 9.94 22.87 3.01
CA ARG A 345 9.86 21.52 2.42
C ARG A 345 8.47 20.91 2.61
N ARG A 346 7.91 21.02 3.81
CA ARG A 346 6.54 20.55 4.08
C ARG A 346 5.51 21.29 3.24
N ALA A 347 5.68 22.61 3.09
CA ALA A 347 4.77 23.44 2.30
C ALA A 347 4.84 23.16 0.79
N LEU A 348 6.01 22.78 0.28
CA LEU A 348 6.18 22.34 -1.10
C LEU A 348 5.61 20.93 -1.32
N ILE A 349 5.92 19.98 -0.43
CA ILE A 349 5.36 18.61 -0.50
C ILE A 349 3.84 18.63 -0.43
N SER A 350 3.25 19.48 0.41
CA SER A 350 1.79 19.62 0.51
C SER A 350 1.11 20.19 -0.75
N ARG A 351 1.92 20.68 -1.70
CA ARG A 351 1.49 21.14 -3.03
C ARG A 351 2.01 20.24 -4.14
N SER A 352 2.58 19.10 -3.77
CA SER A 352 3.20 18.16 -4.70
C SER A 352 4.28 18.85 -5.56
N LEU A 353 5.03 19.78 -4.95
CA LEU A 353 6.18 20.45 -5.54
C LEU A 353 7.48 19.79 -5.02
N PRO A 354 8.27 19.13 -5.87
CA PRO A 354 9.50 18.43 -5.47
C PRO A 354 10.63 19.40 -5.12
N SER A 355 11.54 19.07 -4.22
CA SER A 355 12.81 19.84 -4.15
C SER A 355 13.67 19.52 -5.38
N LEU A 356 14.22 20.56 -6.01
CA LEU A 356 15.17 20.45 -7.12
C LEU A 356 16.60 20.79 -6.68
N ASP A 357 16.90 20.70 -5.37
CA ASP A 357 18.26 20.94 -4.86
C ASP A 357 19.28 20.04 -5.56
N GLY A 358 20.39 20.65 -6.01
CA GLY A 358 21.47 19.94 -6.69
C GLY A 358 21.21 19.65 -8.17
N ILE A 359 20.01 19.93 -8.69
CA ILE A 359 19.71 19.77 -10.11
C ILE A 359 19.85 21.12 -10.80
N SER A 360 20.76 21.19 -11.77
CA SER A 360 20.88 22.39 -12.60
C SER A 360 19.58 22.60 -13.41
N PRO A 361 18.96 23.79 -13.39
CA PRO A 361 17.76 24.08 -14.17
C PRO A 361 17.95 23.83 -15.66
N HIS A 362 19.17 24.06 -16.16
CA HIS A 362 19.53 23.75 -17.54
C HIS A 362 19.48 22.25 -17.82
N LEU A 363 19.97 21.41 -16.89
CA LEU A 363 19.90 19.96 -17.03
C LEU A 363 18.45 19.47 -16.99
N LEU A 364 17.61 19.98 -16.08
CA LEU A 364 16.20 19.60 -16.05
C LEU A 364 15.45 20.02 -17.33
N ALA A 365 15.70 21.23 -17.84
CA ALA A 365 15.11 21.71 -19.08
C ALA A 365 15.58 20.87 -20.29
N CYS A 366 16.87 20.56 -20.36
CA CYS A 366 17.42 19.65 -21.37
C CYS A 366 16.80 18.27 -21.27
N PHE A 367 16.64 17.72 -20.06
CA PHE A 367 15.99 16.43 -19.85
C PHE A 367 14.55 16.44 -20.34
N LEU A 368 13.74 17.42 -19.94
CA LEU A 368 12.35 17.55 -20.36
C LEU A 368 12.24 17.73 -21.88
N LYS A 369 13.08 18.56 -22.49
CA LYS A 369 13.14 18.73 -23.95
C LYS A 369 13.49 17.42 -24.68
N LYS A 370 14.42 16.63 -24.13
CA LYS A 370 14.79 15.34 -24.72
C LYS A 370 13.69 14.29 -24.55
N PHE A 371 13.07 14.23 -23.38
CA PHE A 371 12.05 13.24 -23.04
C PHE A 371 10.69 13.55 -23.69
N VAL A 372 10.23 14.80 -23.58
CA VAL A 372 8.90 15.23 -24.03
C VAL A 372 8.94 15.62 -25.51
N ASP A 373 9.77 16.60 -25.89
CA ASP A 373 9.72 17.17 -27.25
C ASP A 373 10.35 16.22 -28.27
N GLN A 374 11.47 15.57 -27.91
CA GLN A 374 12.20 14.67 -28.81
C GLN A 374 11.81 13.19 -28.66
N ARG A 375 10.82 12.89 -27.81
CA ARG A 375 10.28 11.53 -27.59
C ARG A 375 11.34 10.48 -27.25
N LYS A 376 12.50 10.85 -26.68
CA LYS A 376 13.51 9.88 -26.26
C LYS A 376 12.99 9.05 -25.09
N SER A 377 13.44 7.80 -24.97
CA SER A 377 13.13 7.01 -23.78
C SER A 377 13.69 7.70 -22.53
N PHE A 378 13.09 7.43 -21.36
CA PHE A 378 13.51 8.02 -20.10
C PHE A 378 15.01 7.80 -19.84
N ARG A 379 15.51 6.57 -20.11
CA ARG A 379 16.92 6.20 -19.96
C ARG A 379 17.84 6.97 -20.91
N GLU A 380 17.45 7.14 -22.18
CA GLU A 380 18.24 7.88 -23.16
C GLU A 380 18.28 9.37 -22.86
N ALA A 381 17.16 9.95 -22.41
CA ALA A 381 17.09 11.35 -22.00
C ALA A 381 18.03 11.61 -20.81
N LEU A 382 18.07 10.70 -19.83
CA LEU A 382 19.01 10.79 -18.70
C LEU A 382 20.46 10.68 -19.12
N PHE A 383 20.78 9.67 -19.93
CA PHE A 383 22.13 9.47 -20.43
C PHE A 383 22.61 10.68 -21.24
N THR A 384 21.76 11.24 -22.10
CA THR A 384 22.08 12.41 -22.93
C THR A 384 22.40 13.65 -22.09
N VAL A 385 21.75 13.81 -20.94
CA VAL A 385 21.86 15.02 -20.11
C VAL A 385 22.88 14.83 -18.96
N GLY A 386 23.33 13.60 -18.71
CA GLY A 386 24.22 13.30 -17.58
C GLY A 386 23.54 13.46 -16.23
N LEU A 387 22.21 13.38 -16.17
CA LEU A 387 21.45 13.43 -14.91
C LEU A 387 21.47 12.03 -14.28
N ASP A 388 21.82 11.94 -12.99
CA ASP A 388 21.85 10.65 -12.31
C ASP A 388 20.44 10.06 -12.19
N ARG A 389 20.36 8.73 -12.31
CA ARG A 389 19.09 7.99 -12.34
C ARG A 389 18.26 8.22 -11.07
N LYS A 390 18.89 8.36 -9.91
CA LYS A 390 18.19 8.47 -8.62
C LYS A 390 17.51 9.84 -8.50
N SER A 391 18.19 10.92 -8.88
CA SER A 391 17.62 12.26 -8.92
C SER A 391 16.43 12.33 -9.89
N ALA A 392 16.56 11.73 -11.07
CA ALA A 392 15.49 11.69 -12.06
C ALA A 392 14.27 10.85 -11.65
N GLU A 393 14.49 9.69 -11.05
CA GLU A 393 13.42 8.85 -10.51
C GLU A 393 12.67 9.57 -9.37
N ASN A 394 13.39 10.31 -8.52
CA ASN A 394 12.76 11.12 -7.47
C ASN A 394 11.89 12.24 -8.04
N ILE A 395 12.39 12.99 -9.03
CA ILE A 395 11.61 14.02 -9.73
C ILE A 395 10.38 13.40 -10.38
N SER A 396 10.55 12.29 -11.09
CA SER A 396 9.47 11.62 -11.82
C SER A 396 8.41 11.07 -10.88
N ARG A 397 8.79 10.41 -9.79
CA ARG A 397 7.86 9.92 -8.76
C ARG A 397 7.06 11.07 -8.14
N GLN A 398 7.72 12.18 -7.85
CA GLN A 398 7.07 13.35 -7.27
C GLN A 398 6.12 14.01 -8.27
N CYS A 399 6.53 14.20 -9.53
CA CYS A 399 5.68 14.73 -10.60
C CYS A 399 4.50 13.80 -10.95
N LEU A 400 4.70 12.49 -11.00
CA LEU A 400 3.63 11.50 -11.27
C LEU A 400 2.57 11.50 -10.17
N GLN A 401 2.98 11.60 -8.90
CA GLN A 401 2.04 11.75 -7.79
C GLN A 401 1.23 13.05 -7.95
N THR A 402 1.88 14.17 -8.28
CA THR A 402 1.20 15.45 -8.57
C THR A 402 0.19 15.32 -9.70
N THR A 403 0.56 14.68 -10.82
CA THR A 403 -0.34 14.48 -11.96
C THR A 403 -1.53 13.60 -11.57
N ARG A 404 -1.31 12.54 -10.78
CA ARG A 404 -2.38 11.68 -10.24
C ARG A 404 -3.33 12.45 -9.32
N ASP A 405 -2.80 13.25 -8.40
CA ASP A 405 -3.59 14.06 -7.46
C ASP A 405 -4.38 15.17 -8.18
N VAL A 406 -3.82 15.74 -9.26
CA VAL A 406 -4.53 16.71 -10.12
C VAL A 406 -5.64 16.02 -10.91
N ALA A 407 -5.38 14.85 -11.50
CA ALA A 407 -6.37 14.07 -12.22
C ALA A 407 -7.54 13.63 -11.31
N GLU A 408 -7.26 13.17 -10.09
CA GLU A 408 -8.26 12.85 -9.06
C GLU A 408 -9.11 14.07 -8.69
N ARG A 409 -8.49 15.23 -8.44
CA ARG A 409 -9.22 16.48 -8.13
C ARG A 409 -10.10 16.96 -9.29
N LEU A 410 -9.62 16.82 -10.52
CA LEU A 410 -10.41 17.12 -11.72
C LEU A 410 -11.57 16.14 -11.89
N ARG A 411 -11.34 14.84 -11.68
CA ARG A 411 -12.39 13.79 -11.67
C ARG A 411 -13.47 14.11 -10.65
N ARG A 412 -13.11 14.47 -9.42
CA ARG A 412 -14.07 14.84 -8.36
C ARG A 412 -14.84 16.12 -8.68
N ARG A 413 -14.19 17.15 -9.23
CA ARG A 413 -14.88 18.36 -9.70
C ARG A 413 -15.85 18.06 -10.85
N PHE A 414 -15.49 17.14 -11.74
CA PHE A 414 -16.35 16.68 -12.82
C PHE A 414 -17.58 15.95 -12.27
N LEU A 415 -17.39 14.97 -11.37
CA LEU A 415 -18.48 14.23 -10.70
C LEU A 415 -19.40 15.15 -9.89
N ASN A 416 -18.85 16.14 -9.19
CA ASN A 416 -19.62 17.09 -8.38
C ASN A 416 -20.30 18.21 -9.21
N SER A 417 -19.97 18.36 -10.50
CA SER A 417 -20.57 19.40 -11.35
C SER A 417 -21.97 19.07 -11.86
N GLY A 418 -22.53 17.91 -11.49
CA GLY A 418 -23.92 17.52 -11.78
C GLY A 418 -24.24 17.36 -13.28
N ARG A 419 -23.23 17.41 -14.16
CA ARG A 419 -23.39 17.23 -15.60
C ARG A 419 -22.82 15.86 -15.98
N VAL A 420 -23.72 14.98 -16.42
CA VAL A 420 -23.52 13.58 -16.83
C VAL A 420 -23.67 12.56 -15.69
N SER A 421 -24.88 11.99 -15.58
CA SER A 421 -25.12 10.71 -14.92
C SER A 421 -24.86 9.59 -15.94
N CYS A 422 -23.73 8.91 -15.85
CA CYS A 422 -23.57 7.52 -16.31
C CYS A 422 -22.28 6.94 -15.72
N THR A 423 -22.37 5.69 -15.30
CA THR A 423 -21.41 4.89 -14.54
C THR A 423 -20.07 4.72 -15.27
N ILE A 424 -19.03 5.41 -14.76
CA ILE A 424 -17.61 5.21 -15.08
C ILE A 424 -16.91 4.75 -13.79
N SER A 425 -17.25 3.57 -13.27
CA SER A 425 -16.50 3.00 -12.12
C SER A 425 -15.43 2.00 -12.53
N ASP A 426 -15.51 1.32 -13.69
CA ASP A 426 -14.81 0.04 -13.83
C ASP A 426 -13.65 -0.07 -14.85
N ALA A 427 -13.24 0.96 -15.59
CA ALA A 427 -12.39 0.72 -16.79
C ALA A 427 -11.05 1.48 -16.90
N MET A 428 -10.32 1.76 -15.82
CA MET A 428 -8.96 2.33 -15.96
C MET A 428 -7.95 1.74 -14.97
N ASN A 429 -7.22 0.70 -15.41
CA ASN A 429 -5.96 0.30 -14.78
C ASN A 429 -4.77 0.81 -15.61
N VAL A 430 -3.91 1.61 -14.96
CA VAL A 430 -2.63 2.03 -15.53
C VAL A 430 -1.56 1.08 -15.02
N GLN A 431 -1.03 0.23 -15.89
CA GLN A 431 0.15 -0.57 -15.59
C GLN A 431 1.41 0.10 -16.14
N VAL A 432 2.51 -0.03 -15.39
CA VAL A 432 3.82 0.49 -15.77
C VAL A 432 4.68 -0.69 -16.21
N CYS A 433 4.86 -0.84 -17.52
CA CYS A 433 5.84 -1.76 -18.10
C CYS A 433 7.01 -0.91 -18.64
N ASP A 434 8.24 -1.27 -18.27
CA ASP A 434 9.48 -0.60 -18.72
C ASP A 434 9.56 0.92 -18.47
N GLY A 435 8.89 1.40 -17.42
CA GLY A 435 8.91 2.81 -17.03
C GLY A 435 8.05 3.73 -17.92
N ILE A 436 7.20 3.17 -18.79
CA ILE A 436 6.22 3.92 -19.59
C ILE A 436 4.81 3.53 -19.12
N PRO A 437 3.92 4.49 -18.81
CA PRO A 437 2.53 4.15 -18.49
C PRO A 437 1.85 3.57 -19.74
N ARG A 438 1.34 2.34 -19.64
CA ARG A 438 0.46 1.75 -20.66
C ARG A 438 -0.97 1.73 -20.10
N LEU A 439 -1.90 2.21 -20.92
CA LEU A 439 -3.32 1.93 -20.73
C LEU A 439 -3.56 0.50 -21.26
N VAL A 440 -3.93 -0.40 -20.37
CA VAL A 440 -4.37 -1.74 -20.75
C VAL A 440 -5.90 -1.74 -20.62
N LEU A 441 -6.59 -1.85 -21.75
CA LEU A 441 -8.03 -2.07 -21.80
C LEU A 441 -8.23 -3.58 -22.01
N GLU A 442 -9.03 -4.21 -21.15
CA GLU A 442 -9.39 -5.62 -21.30
C GLU A 442 -10.33 -5.81 -22.49
N SER A 443 -10.06 -6.85 -23.28
CA SER A 443 -10.56 -7.09 -24.62
C SER A 443 -12.06 -7.39 -24.70
N GLN A 444 -12.85 -6.48 -25.30
CA GLN A 444 -14.19 -6.73 -25.86
C GLN A 444 -14.40 -5.80 -27.08
N PRO A 445 -14.33 -6.31 -28.34
CA PRO A 445 -14.13 -5.47 -29.53
C PRO A 445 -15.25 -4.47 -29.84
N ASP A 446 -16.52 -4.78 -29.53
CA ASP A 446 -17.65 -3.89 -29.86
C ASP A 446 -17.86 -2.76 -28.83
N PHE A 447 -17.38 -2.94 -27.60
CA PHE A 447 -17.47 -1.92 -26.54
C PHE A 447 -16.40 -0.82 -26.71
N GLU A 448 -15.25 -1.18 -27.28
CA GLU A 448 -14.10 -0.31 -27.49
C GLU A 448 -14.39 0.81 -28.50
N LEU A 449 -15.07 0.48 -29.60
CA LEU A 449 -15.43 1.42 -30.68
C LEU A 449 -16.36 2.55 -30.21
N HIS A 450 -17.38 2.22 -29.41
CA HIS A 450 -18.35 3.20 -28.93
C HIS A 450 -17.76 4.16 -27.90
N GLN A 451 -16.80 3.70 -27.08
CA GLN A 451 -16.12 4.52 -26.07
C GLN A 451 -15.08 5.46 -26.71
N VAL A 452 -14.33 4.98 -27.70
CA VAL A 452 -13.42 5.82 -28.49
C VAL A 452 -14.21 6.91 -29.23
N PHE A 453 -15.38 6.58 -29.78
CA PHE A 453 -16.26 7.55 -30.46
C PHE A 453 -16.86 8.61 -29.52
N LYS A 454 -17.29 8.21 -28.31
CA LYS A 454 -17.75 9.15 -27.27
C LYS A 454 -16.64 10.09 -26.81
N PHE A 455 -15.42 9.58 -26.66
CA PHE A 455 -14.25 10.37 -26.30
C PHE A 455 -13.89 11.39 -27.40
N LEU A 456 -13.86 10.95 -28.66
CA LEU A 456 -13.59 11.80 -29.83
C LEU A 456 -14.61 12.94 -29.96
N ASN A 457 -15.91 12.65 -29.81
CA ASN A 457 -16.95 13.67 -29.86
C ASN A 457 -16.87 14.67 -28.70
N ALA A 458 -16.60 14.21 -27.48
CA ALA A 458 -16.40 15.09 -26.33
C ALA A 458 -15.15 15.98 -26.51
N PHE A 459 -14.09 15.43 -27.11
CA PHE A 459 -12.84 16.14 -27.38
C PHE A 459 -13.01 17.23 -28.45
N VAL A 460 -13.69 16.93 -29.56
CA VAL A 460 -13.97 17.89 -30.64
C VAL A 460 -14.92 19.00 -30.17
N ALA A 461 -15.97 18.65 -29.43
CA ALA A 461 -16.88 19.64 -28.83
C ALA A 461 -16.14 20.58 -27.84
N ARG A 462 -15.17 20.04 -27.09
CA ARG A 462 -14.34 20.84 -26.17
C ARG A 462 -13.30 21.69 -26.92
N ARG A 463 -12.73 21.22 -28.04
CA ARG A 463 -11.81 22.00 -28.90
C ARG A 463 -12.50 23.23 -29.46
N LEU A 464 -13.72 23.08 -29.99
CA LEU A 464 -14.53 24.19 -30.50
C LEU A 464 -14.92 25.17 -29.38
N SER A 465 -15.26 24.65 -28.19
CA SER A 465 -15.54 25.48 -27.01
C SER A 465 -14.30 26.20 -26.46
N LEU A 466 -13.11 25.57 -26.47
CA LEU A 466 -11.86 26.16 -25.99
C LEU A 466 -11.29 27.18 -26.97
N GLN A 467 -11.45 26.97 -28.29
CA GLN A 467 -11.14 28.00 -29.28
C GLN A 467 -12.06 29.21 -29.11
N ALA A 468 -13.37 29.00 -28.89
CA ALA A 468 -14.30 30.09 -28.61
C ALA A 468 -13.98 30.84 -27.28
N SER A 469 -13.53 30.13 -26.24
CA SER A 469 -13.11 30.75 -24.97
C SER A 469 -11.71 31.41 -25.01
N ALA A 470 -10.79 30.94 -25.85
CA ALA A 470 -9.49 31.57 -26.04
C ALA A 470 -9.61 32.95 -26.71
N TYR A 471 -10.59 33.13 -27.60
CA TYR A 471 -10.94 34.43 -28.19
C TYR A 471 -11.52 35.45 -27.19
N SER A 472 -11.99 34.99 -26.02
CA SER A 472 -12.67 35.84 -25.01
C SER A 472 -11.95 35.91 -23.65
N GLY A 473 -10.92 35.09 -23.40
CA GLY A 473 -10.38 34.84 -22.06
C GLY A 473 -8.87 35.02 -21.85
N GLY A 474 -8.11 35.56 -22.81
CA GLY A 474 -6.70 35.95 -22.59
C GLY A 474 -5.68 34.81 -22.37
N LEU A 475 -6.05 33.55 -22.62
CA LEU A 475 -5.07 32.47 -22.75
C LEU A 475 -4.38 32.58 -24.12
N PRO A 476 -3.04 32.48 -24.20
CA PRO A 476 -2.35 32.45 -25.48
C PRO A 476 -2.83 31.23 -26.27
N VAL A 477 -3.36 31.46 -27.47
CA VAL A 477 -3.87 30.41 -28.37
C VAL A 477 -2.84 29.29 -28.55
N SER A 478 -1.55 29.63 -28.59
CA SER A 478 -0.43 28.69 -28.69
C SER A 478 -0.30 27.71 -27.51
N ALA A 479 -0.69 28.08 -26.30
CA ALA A 479 -0.66 27.18 -25.13
C ALA A 479 -1.81 26.17 -25.17
N VAL A 480 -2.98 26.59 -25.64
CA VAL A 480 -4.14 25.72 -25.85
C VAL A 480 -3.88 24.77 -27.02
N GLU A 481 -3.29 25.27 -28.11
CA GLU A 481 -2.85 24.45 -29.25
C GLU A 481 -1.77 23.43 -28.87
N GLY A 482 -0.82 23.79 -28.01
CA GLY A 482 0.19 22.87 -27.49
C GLY A 482 -0.43 21.72 -26.69
N PHE A 483 -1.41 22.02 -25.83
CA PHE A 483 -2.11 21.00 -25.04
C PHE A 483 -2.96 20.08 -25.92
N LEU A 484 -3.64 20.65 -26.92
CA LEU A 484 -4.42 19.89 -27.89
C LEU A 484 -3.53 19.02 -28.79
N ARG A 485 -2.35 19.50 -29.20
CA ARG A 485 -1.36 18.70 -29.94
C ARG A 485 -0.84 17.52 -29.14
N ILE A 486 -0.60 17.69 -27.83
CA ILE A 486 -0.16 16.59 -26.96
C ILE A 486 -1.25 15.53 -26.83
N ALA A 487 -2.50 15.93 -26.62
CA ALA A 487 -3.64 15.02 -26.53
C ALA A 487 -3.90 14.30 -27.87
N LEU A 488 -3.85 15.01 -29.00
CA LEU A 488 -3.99 14.45 -30.34
C LEU A 488 -2.84 13.52 -30.71
N CYS A 489 -1.60 13.83 -30.33
CA CYS A 489 -0.45 12.94 -30.51
C CYS A 489 -0.57 11.65 -29.69
N ALA A 490 -1.14 11.71 -28.49
CA ALA A 490 -1.40 10.52 -27.70
C ALA A 490 -2.48 9.64 -28.35
N LEU A 491 -3.54 10.26 -28.85
CA LEU A 491 -4.65 9.59 -29.53
C LEU A 491 -4.24 8.99 -30.88
N SER A 492 -3.50 9.73 -31.70
CA SER A 492 -2.94 9.26 -32.97
C SER A 492 -2.02 8.06 -32.77
N ARG A 493 -1.22 8.01 -31.69
CA ARG A 493 -0.44 6.80 -31.35
C ARG A 493 -1.29 5.60 -30.97
N THR A 494 -2.39 5.81 -30.24
CA THR A 494 -3.34 4.75 -29.91
C THR A 494 -4.04 4.24 -31.18
N ILE A 495 -4.41 5.11 -32.11
CA ILE A 495 -5.05 4.75 -33.38
C ILE A 495 -4.04 4.04 -34.32
N ALA A 496 -2.82 4.57 -34.46
CA ALA A 496 -1.77 3.98 -35.29
C ALA A 496 -1.30 2.59 -34.80
N GLN A 497 -1.40 2.32 -33.49
CA GLN A 497 -1.11 0.99 -32.92
C GLN A 497 -2.19 -0.07 -33.26
N VAL A 498 -3.36 0.35 -33.75
CA VAL A 498 -4.50 -0.54 -34.07
C VAL A 498 -4.54 -0.91 -35.57
N GLN A 499 -3.54 -0.52 -36.38
CA GLN A 499 -3.47 -0.78 -37.85
C GLN A 499 -4.78 -0.46 -38.59
N SER A 500 -5.18 0.81 -38.58
CA SER A 500 -6.59 1.18 -38.66
C SER A 500 -7.02 1.97 -39.92
N ILE A 501 -6.69 1.50 -41.12
CA ILE A 501 -7.44 1.97 -42.31
C ILE A 501 -8.86 1.40 -42.26
N ASP A 502 -9.02 0.15 -41.79
CA ASP A 502 -10.33 -0.50 -41.65
C ASP A 502 -11.22 0.16 -40.58
N LEU A 503 -10.66 0.70 -39.50
CA LEU A 503 -11.46 1.31 -38.43
C LEU A 503 -12.13 2.62 -38.86
N ILE A 504 -11.42 3.46 -39.64
CA ILE A 504 -11.97 4.71 -40.15
C ILE A 504 -13.06 4.44 -41.19
N GLN A 505 -12.87 3.42 -42.04
CA GLN A 505 -13.89 2.97 -42.97
C GLN A 505 -15.12 2.39 -42.26
N GLN A 506 -14.93 1.57 -41.22
CA GLN A 506 -16.03 1.04 -40.40
C GLN A 506 -16.80 2.15 -39.68
N LEU A 507 -16.10 3.16 -39.15
CA LEU A 507 -16.72 4.32 -38.51
C LEU A 507 -17.48 5.21 -39.52
N ARG A 508 -17.00 5.34 -40.76
CA ARG A 508 -17.73 6.03 -41.84
C ARG A 508 -19.05 5.35 -42.18
N VAL A 509 -19.06 4.02 -42.23
CA VAL A 509 -20.28 3.24 -42.48
C VAL A 509 -21.29 3.41 -41.34
N LEU A 510 -20.81 3.43 -40.09
CA LEU A 510 -21.68 3.58 -38.92
C LEU A 510 -22.20 5.00 -38.70
N HIS A 511 -21.47 6.03 -39.17
CA HIS A 511 -21.79 7.44 -38.95
C HIS A 511 -21.65 8.29 -40.23
N PRO A 512 -22.47 8.05 -41.26
CA PRO A 512 -22.32 8.69 -42.57
C PRO A 512 -22.54 10.22 -42.53
N ASP A 513 -23.14 10.77 -41.48
CA ASP A 513 -23.38 12.20 -41.29
C ASP A 513 -22.13 12.99 -40.83
N ARG A 514 -20.99 12.31 -40.59
CA ARG A 514 -19.79 12.91 -39.96
C ARG A 514 -18.56 12.92 -40.86
N VAL A 515 -18.77 13.06 -42.17
CA VAL A 515 -17.70 13.05 -43.20
C VAL A 515 -16.54 14.00 -42.87
N ALA A 516 -16.83 15.25 -42.48
CA ALA A 516 -15.80 16.25 -42.17
C ALA A 516 -14.90 15.89 -40.98
N LEU A 517 -15.39 15.10 -40.01
CA LEU A 517 -14.58 14.62 -38.89
C LEU A 517 -13.61 13.53 -39.35
N PHE A 518 -14.06 12.65 -40.24
CA PHE A 518 -13.24 11.57 -40.76
C PHE A 518 -12.16 12.06 -41.72
N GLU A 519 -12.48 13.06 -42.55
CA GLU A 519 -11.47 13.72 -43.41
C GLU A 519 -10.38 14.41 -42.59
N GLU A 520 -10.72 15.09 -41.49
CA GLU A 520 -9.73 15.71 -40.60
C GLU A 520 -8.89 14.65 -39.84
N LEU A 521 -9.49 13.52 -39.47
CA LEU A 521 -8.76 12.41 -38.85
C LEU A 521 -7.76 11.76 -39.83
N GLU A 522 -8.16 11.52 -41.07
CA GLU A 522 -7.26 11.01 -42.12
C GLU A 522 -6.13 12.02 -42.40
N ARG A 523 -6.46 13.32 -42.52
CA ARG A 523 -5.45 14.39 -42.68
C ARG A 523 -4.43 14.42 -41.54
N LEU A 524 -4.87 14.20 -40.29
CA LEU A 524 -4.02 14.15 -39.09
C LEU A 524 -3.20 12.86 -38.98
N ILE A 525 -3.58 11.80 -39.68
CA ILE A 525 -2.81 10.55 -39.76
C ILE A 525 -1.73 10.66 -40.85
N ASP A 526 -2.02 11.35 -41.95
CA ASP A 526 -1.10 11.52 -43.08
C ASP A 526 -0.13 12.72 -42.95
N GLU A 527 -0.36 13.66 -42.03
CA GLU A 527 0.61 14.72 -41.70
C GLU A 527 1.74 14.18 -40.79
N PRO A 528 3.03 14.26 -41.22
CA PRO A 528 4.17 13.64 -40.51
C PRO A 528 4.53 14.24 -39.15
#